data_AF-M6FJP0-F1
#
_entry.id   AF-M6FJP0-F1
#
_cell.length_a   1.000
_cell.length_b   1.000
_cell.length_c   1.000
_cell.angle_alpha   90.00
_cell.angle_beta   90.00
_cell.angle_gamma   90.00
#
_symmetry.space_group_name_H-M   'P 1'
#
loop_
_entity.id
_entity.type
_entity.pdbx_description
1 polymer ?
#
loop_
_entity_poly.entity_id
_entity_poly.type
_entity_poly.pdbx_seq_one_letter_code
_entity_poly.pdbx_strand_id
1 'polypeptide(L)' 'MKPPGNVDDRNSKVIFPLVKNIHDKLFGDRGYVSQSLFESLYEKGIQLITKLKRI' A
#
# COMPACT_ATOMS: atom_id res chain seq x y z
N MET A 1 -22.95 11.11 5.28
CA MET A 1 -22.70 9.80 5.93
C MET A 1 -21.80 8.99 4.99
N LYS A 2 -20.61 8.55 5.42
CA LYS A 2 -19.69 7.79 4.56
C LYS A 2 -20.18 6.33 4.51
N PRO A 3 -20.38 5.70 3.34
CA PRO A 3 -20.76 4.28 3.28
C PRO A 3 -19.73 3.43 4.01
N PRO A 4 -20.13 2.35 4.71
CA PRO A 4 -19.20 1.49 5.44
C PRO A 4 -18.11 0.86 4.57
N GLY A 5 -18.33 0.77 3.25
CA GLY A 5 -17.35 0.29 2.27
C GLY A 5 -16.44 1.37 1.66
N ASN A 6 -16.67 2.66 1.91
CA ASN A 6 -15.84 3.73 1.35
C ASN A 6 -14.67 4.05 2.31
N VAL A 7 -13.91 3.04 2.71
CA VAL A 7 -12.71 3.22 3.55
C VAL A 7 -11.49 3.29 2.63
N ASP A 8 -10.64 4.28 2.89
CA ASP A 8 -9.41 4.48 2.13
C ASP A 8 -8.44 3.32 2.40
N ASP A 9 -8.09 2.60 1.35
CA ASP A 9 -7.21 1.44 1.36
C ASP A 9 -5.75 1.82 1.63
N ARG A 10 -5.38 3.10 1.53
CA ARG A 10 -4.06 3.62 1.95
C ARG A 10 -3.91 3.69 3.46
N ASN A 11 -4.99 3.49 4.22
CA ASN A 11 -4.93 3.43 5.67
C ASN A 11 -4.18 2.15 6.09
N SER A 12 -3.18 2.31 6.97
CA SER A 12 -2.41 1.20 7.55
C SER A 12 -3.31 0.11 8.16
N LYS A 13 -4.43 0.51 8.78
CA LYS A 13 -5.41 -0.41 9.37
C LYS A 13 -6.15 -1.27 8.33
N VAL A 14 -6.19 -0.83 7.07
CA VAL A 14 -6.84 -1.54 5.97
C VAL A 14 -5.81 -2.36 5.18
N ILE A 15 -4.70 -1.74 4.80
CA ILE A 15 -3.72 -2.39 3.93
C ILE A 15 -2.99 -3.55 4.59
N PHE A 16 -2.63 -3.47 5.88
CA PHE A 16 -1.89 -4.56 6.53
C PHE A 16 -2.69 -5.87 6.63
N PRO A 17 -3.99 -5.86 6.97
CA PRO A 17 -4.82 -7.05 6.82
C PRO A 17 -4.91 -7.58 5.38
N LEU A 18 -4.94 -6.71 4.37
CA LEU A 18 -5.02 -7.11 2.97
C LEU A 18 -3.74 -7.79 2.47
N VAL A 19 -2.58 -7.30 2.91
CA VAL A 19 -1.27 -7.82 2.48
C VAL A 19 -0.69 -8.86 3.44
N LYS A 20 -1.44 -9.31 4.46
CA LYS A 20 -0.93 -10.17 5.54
C LYS A 20 -0.29 -11.49 5.08
N ASN A 21 -0.72 -12.00 3.93
CA ASN A 21 -0.24 -13.25 3.33
C ASN A 21 0.51 -13.00 2.00
N ILE A 22 0.80 -11.73 1.70
CA ILE A 22 1.61 -11.34 0.54
C ILE A 22 3.04 -11.21 1.02
N HIS A 23 3.96 -11.80 0.28
CA HIS A 23 5.39 -11.75 0.54
C HIS A 23 6.12 -11.24 -0.70
N ASP A 24 7.34 -10.74 -0.48
CA ASP A 24 8.27 -10.24 -1.49
C ASP A 24 7.83 -8.99 -2.23
N LYS A 25 6.77 -9.05 -3.04
CA LYS A 25 6.46 -7.98 -4.01
C LYS A 25 4.98 -7.62 -4.00
N LEU A 26 4.72 -6.32 -3.93
CA LEU A 26 3.40 -5.72 -4.12
C LEU A 26 3.48 -4.71 -5.27
N PHE A 27 2.60 -4.80 -6.26
CA PHE A 27 2.58 -3.85 -7.36
C PHE A 27 1.49 -2.80 -7.12
N GLY A 28 1.83 -1.52 -7.28
CA GLY A 28 0.88 -0.42 -7.07
C GLY A 28 1.27 0.85 -7.82
N ASP A 29 0.39 1.85 -7.80
CA ASP A 29 0.66 3.15 -8.41
C ASP A 29 1.37 4.08 -7.43
N ARG A 30 2.50 4.67 -7.86
CA ARG A 30 3.34 5.55 -7.03
C ARG A 30 2.57 6.73 -6.45
N GLY A 31 1.60 7.28 -7.21
CA GLY A 31 0.83 8.45 -6.79
C GLY A 31 -0.13 8.20 -5.63
N TYR A 32 -0.35 6.93 -5.26
CA TYR A 32 -1.35 6.54 -4.26
C TYR A 32 -0.75 6.08 -2.94
N VAL A 33 0.58 5.96 -2.81
CA VAL A 33 1.23 5.47 -1.58
C VAL A 33 2.10 6.56 -0.97
N SER A 34 1.90 6.85 0.32
CA SER A 34 2.78 7.75 1.07
C SER A 34 4.14 7.10 1.33
N GLN A 35 5.17 7.92 1.53
CA GLN A 35 6.52 7.46 1.89
C GLN A 35 6.50 6.59 3.16
N SER A 36 5.72 6.98 4.17
CA SER A 36 5.57 6.21 5.42
C SER A 36 4.97 4.82 5.20
N LEU A 37 3.98 4.70 4.31
CA LEU A 37 3.36 3.42 4.00
C LEU A 37 4.32 2.52 3.20
N PHE A 38 5.13 3.10 2.31
CA PHE A 38 6.21 2.38 1.63
C PHE A 38 7.20 1.78 2.64
N GLU A 39 7.68 2.60 3.58
CA GLU A 39 8.62 2.15 4.63
C GLU A 39 8.02 1.03 5.48
N SER A 40 6.78 1.18 5.95
CA SER A 40 6.14 0.13 6.76
C SER A 40 5.87 -1.17 6.01
N LEU A 41 5.63 -1.13 4.69
CA LEU A 41 5.54 -2.34 3.86
C LEU A 41 6.91 -3.00 3.71
N TYR A 42 7.96 -2.19 3.51
CA TYR A 42 9.33 -2.69 3.37
C TYR A 42 9.83 -3.36 4.66
N GLU A 43 9.54 -2.80 5.84
CA GLU A 43 9.82 -3.42 7.14
C GLU A 43 9.16 -4.78 7.33
N LYS A 44 8.04 -5.02 6.65
CA LYS A 44 7.32 -6.31 6.66
C LYS A 44 7.83 -7.30 5.60
N GLY A 45 8.90 -6.97 4.89
CA GLY A 45 9.44 -7.80 3.80
C GLY A 45 8.63 -7.71 2.51
N ILE A 46 7.83 -6.66 2.34
CA ILE A 46 7.04 -6.42 1.13
C ILE A 46 7.66 -5.25 0.37
N GLN A 47 8.29 -5.55 -0.76
CA GLN A 47 8.79 -4.55 -1.68
C GLN A 47 7.65 -4.01 -2.55
N LEU A 48 7.29 -2.74 -2.36
CA LEU A 48 6.34 -2.08 -3.25
C LEU A 48 7.01 -1.70 -4.57
N ILE A 49 6.55 -2.30 -5.66
CA ILE A 49 6.95 -2.02 -7.03
C ILE A 49 5.95 -1.05 -7.65
N THR A 50 6.42 0.14 -8.01
CA THR A 50 5.61 1.17 -8.66
C THR A 50 6.14 1.51 -10.04
N LYS A 51 5.26 1.86 -10.98
CA LYS A 51 5.68 2.38 -12.28
C LYS A 51 6.59 3.60 -12.12
N LEU A 52 7.59 3.72 -12.99
CA LEU A 52 8.40 4.92 -13.09
C LEU A 52 7.51 6.09 -13.47
N LYS A 53 7.68 7.22 -12.78
CA LYS A 53 7.06 8.48 -13.20
C LYS A 53 7.77 8.91 -14.48
N ARG A 54 7.05 8.98 -15.60
CA ARG A 54 7.55 9.69 -16.78
C ARG A 54 7.60 11.18 -16.42
N ILE A 55 8.80 11.75 -16.49
CA ILE A 55 9.07 13.18 -16.33
C ILE A 55 8.85 13.83 -17.69
#